data_AF-A0A7V5E309-F1
#
_entry.id   AF-A0A7V5E309-F1
#
_cell.length_a   1.000
_cell.length_b   1.000
_cell.length_c   1.000
_cell.angle_alpha   90.00
_cell.angle_beta   90.00
_cell.angle_gamma   90.00
#
_symmetry.space_group_name_H-M   'P 1'
#
loop_
_entity.id
_entity.type
_entity.pdbx_description
1 polymer ?
#
loop_
_entity_poly.entity_id
_entity_poly.type
_entity_poly.pdbx_seq_one_letter_code
_entity_poly.pdbx_strand_id
1 'polypeptide(L)'
;MRVFFFLLWILALVSLGATLNTRERASYPEKMLIFGLPAWGPTLLRNPQGEEIPAGCGPEAARLLLLYYDLVFGTSFVREDPEFAISELHRLMGTLTVEWKGVKQGLTWPWAFRAGLRAYIEAHSNFPVRVHSFTGGLGEVFFRAVRLLQEGTPAVLLFDWQGEGGIFPTHYAVVVGYDLSSDELVVNPGWGYEFQLLSFRDRRILPVSLIWLEFPGQEIRPRPVSSEALPRAVLRKHFSLQEIVLWSDPFRILYLNRDLFLLALE
;
A
#
# COMPACT_ATOMS: atom_id res chain seq x y z
N MET A 1 5.86 -39.76 30.86
CA MET A 1 6.59 -39.93 29.58
C MET A 1 5.82 -39.50 28.33
N ARG A 2 4.50 -39.68 28.21
CA ARG A 2 3.76 -39.33 26.98
C ARG A 2 3.62 -37.83 26.66
N VAL A 3 3.66 -36.95 27.66
CA VAL A 3 3.53 -35.49 27.48
C VAL A 3 4.82 -34.86 26.90
N PHE A 4 5.98 -35.46 27.18
CA PHE A 4 7.27 -34.94 26.73
C PHE A 4 7.50 -35.12 25.22
N PHE A 5 6.97 -36.22 24.65
CA PHE A 5 7.03 -36.46 23.21
C PHE A 5 6.13 -35.50 22.43
N PHE A 6 4.98 -35.09 22.97
CA PHE A 6 4.06 -34.19 22.26
C PHE A 6 4.62 -32.77 22.10
N LEU A 7 5.34 -32.26 23.11
CA LEU A 7 6.03 -30.96 23.04
C LEU A 7 7.21 -30.96 22.06
N LEU A 8 7.95 -32.08 21.96
CA LEU A 8 9.04 -32.24 21.00
C LEU A 8 8.54 -32.28 19.54
N TRP A 9 7.35 -32.84 19.30
CA TRP A 9 6.73 -32.83 17.96
C TRP A 9 6.27 -31.44 17.54
N ILE A 10 5.74 -30.61 18.47
CA ILE A 10 5.36 -29.23 18.16
C ILE A 10 6.61 -28.37 17.90
N LEU A 11 7.67 -28.51 18.70
CA LEU A 11 8.94 -27.82 18.47
C LEU A 11 9.60 -28.23 17.14
N ALA A 12 9.53 -29.52 16.78
CA ALA A 12 10.01 -29.99 15.48
C ALA A 12 9.17 -29.44 14.31
N LEU A 13 7.84 -29.36 14.43
CA LEU A 13 6.96 -28.76 13.41
C LEU A 13 7.13 -27.25 13.28
N VAL A 14 7.36 -26.52 14.37
CA VAL A 14 7.69 -25.08 14.32
C VAL A 14 9.07 -24.87 13.69
N SER A 15 10.04 -25.77 13.95
CA SER A 15 11.34 -25.73 13.29
C SER A 15 11.30 -26.13 11.82
N LEU A 16 10.40 -27.04 11.41
CA LEU A 16 10.17 -27.39 10.01
C LEU A 16 9.43 -26.28 9.25
N GLY A 17 8.47 -25.60 9.89
CA GLY A 17 7.83 -24.40 9.35
C GLY A 17 8.80 -23.23 9.18
N ALA A 18 9.79 -23.10 10.07
CA ALA A 18 10.85 -22.11 9.96
C ALA A 18 11.91 -22.46 8.90
N THR A 19 12.16 -23.75 8.66
CA THR A 19 13.18 -24.20 7.69
C THR A 19 12.64 -24.37 6.27
N LEU A 20 11.34 -24.61 6.07
CA LEU A 20 10.72 -24.60 4.73
C LEU A 20 10.60 -23.20 4.10
N ASN A 21 10.86 -22.13 4.88
CA ASN A 21 10.97 -20.75 4.39
C ASN A 21 12.38 -20.36 3.89
N THR A 22 13.33 -21.31 3.81
CA THR A 22 14.74 -21.03 3.49
C THR A 22 15.22 -21.50 2.11
N ARG A 23 14.33 -22.05 1.27
CA ARG A 23 14.52 -22.25 -0.18
C ARG A 23 13.45 -21.40 -0.87
N GLU A 24 13.66 -20.21 -1.43
CA GLU A 24 14.82 -19.53 -1.97
C GLU A 24 14.85 -18.08 -1.43
N ARG A 25 15.74 -17.80 -0.46
CA ARG A 25 16.19 -16.42 -0.26
C ARG A 25 17.18 -16.10 -1.38
N ALA A 26 16.69 -15.73 -2.56
CA ALA A 26 17.37 -14.64 -3.24
C ALA A 26 17.38 -13.50 -2.20
N SER A 27 18.55 -12.98 -1.84
CA SER A 27 18.66 -11.91 -0.84
C SER A 27 17.81 -10.73 -1.32
N TYR A 28 16.59 -10.62 -0.80
CA TYR A 28 15.76 -9.45 -1.04
C TYR A 28 16.56 -8.21 -0.59
N PRO A 29 16.44 -7.10 -1.32
CA PRO A 29 17.20 -5.91 -0.98
C PRO A 29 16.82 -5.39 0.40
N GLU A 30 17.74 -4.66 1.04
CA GLU A 30 17.49 -4.00 2.32
C GLU A 30 16.43 -2.90 2.17
N LYS A 31 16.40 -2.27 0.99
CA LYS A 31 15.41 -1.26 0.61
C LYS A 31 14.82 -1.54 -0.75
N MET A 32 13.53 -1.23 -0.91
CA MET A 32 12.82 -1.39 -2.18
C MET A 32 11.83 -0.26 -2.38
N LEU A 33 11.64 0.17 -3.63
CA LEU A 33 10.63 1.16 -4.02
C LEU A 33 9.97 0.79 -5.34
N ILE A 34 8.65 0.79 -5.37
CA ILE A 34 7.83 0.85 -6.58
C ILE A 34 7.71 2.33 -6.96
N PHE A 35 8.30 2.68 -8.09
CA PHE A 35 8.30 4.02 -8.66
C PHE A 35 7.40 4.08 -9.89
N GLY A 36 6.79 5.23 -10.17
CA GLY A 36 5.93 5.41 -11.35
C GLY A 36 4.43 5.40 -11.10
N LEU A 37 4.01 5.36 -9.83
CA LEU A 37 2.61 5.60 -9.46
C LEU A 37 2.41 7.12 -9.24
N PRO A 38 1.55 7.80 -10.03
CA PRO A 38 1.33 9.23 -9.91
C PRO A 38 0.69 9.57 -8.56
N ALA A 39 0.90 10.78 -8.08
CA ALA A 39 0.09 11.38 -7.02
C ALA A 39 -0.84 12.40 -7.70
N TRP A 40 -2.14 12.12 -7.72
CA TRP A 40 -3.11 12.98 -8.43
C TRP A 40 -3.49 14.25 -7.68
N GLY A 41 -3.18 14.33 -6.38
CA GLY A 41 -3.58 15.45 -5.55
C GLY A 41 -4.83 15.13 -4.72
N PRO A 42 -5.21 16.02 -3.80
CA PRO A 42 -6.53 15.95 -3.21
C PRO A 42 -7.58 16.16 -4.33
N THR A 43 -8.30 15.10 -4.71
CA THR A 43 -9.37 15.21 -5.70
C THR A 43 -10.63 15.80 -5.05
N LEU A 44 -11.21 16.81 -5.69
CA LEU A 44 -12.55 17.32 -5.35
C LEU A 44 -13.58 16.71 -6.30
N LEU A 45 -14.66 16.20 -5.73
CA LEU A 45 -15.82 15.68 -6.43
C LEU A 45 -16.97 16.68 -6.32
N ARG A 46 -17.96 16.56 -7.21
CA ARG A 46 -19.22 17.32 -7.10
C ARG A 46 -20.33 16.40 -6.60
N ASN A 47 -20.97 16.78 -5.50
CA ASN A 47 -22.13 16.06 -5.00
C ASN A 47 -23.38 16.34 -5.87
N PRO A 48 -24.51 15.63 -5.67
CA PRO A 48 -25.74 15.87 -6.44
C PRO A 48 -26.30 17.30 -6.35
N GLN A 49 -25.93 18.05 -5.31
CA GLN A 49 -26.30 19.45 -5.10
C GLN A 49 -25.35 20.43 -5.80
N GLY A 50 -24.30 19.94 -6.46
CA GLY A 50 -23.30 20.75 -7.16
C GLY A 50 -22.20 21.33 -6.28
N GLU A 51 -22.14 20.96 -5.00
CA GLU A 51 -21.11 21.38 -4.06
C GLU A 51 -19.84 20.53 -4.23
N GLU A 52 -18.68 21.19 -4.12
CA GLU A 52 -17.38 20.52 -4.13
C GLU A 52 -17.08 19.88 -2.77
N ILE A 53 -16.83 18.57 -2.80
CA ILE A 53 -16.52 17.75 -1.65
C ILE A 53 -15.22 16.98 -1.87
N PRO A 54 -14.43 16.71 -0.82
CA PRO A 54 -13.21 15.91 -0.96
C PRO A 54 -13.53 14.45 -1.28
N ALA A 55 -12.79 13.83 -2.20
CA ALA A 55 -12.92 12.41 -2.51
C ALA A 55 -12.59 11.53 -1.30
N GLY A 56 -11.59 11.91 -0.50
CA GLY A 56 -11.14 11.19 0.70
C GLY A 56 -9.94 10.27 0.45
N CYS A 57 -9.10 10.07 1.48
CA CYS A 57 -7.89 9.25 1.37
C CYS A 57 -8.17 7.77 1.07
N GLY A 58 -9.32 7.23 1.50
CA GLY A 58 -9.74 5.87 1.16
C GLY A 58 -9.89 5.68 -0.36
N PRO A 59 -10.84 6.34 -1.03
CA PRO A 59 -11.00 6.25 -2.47
C PRO A 59 -9.72 6.53 -3.27
N GLU A 60 -8.90 7.49 -2.83
CA GLU A 60 -7.60 7.77 -3.44
C GLU A 60 -6.63 6.59 -3.36
N ALA A 61 -6.46 6.00 -2.17
CA ALA A 61 -5.58 4.85 -1.98
C ALA A 61 -6.06 3.63 -2.78
N ALA A 62 -7.38 3.42 -2.88
CA ALA A 62 -7.96 2.38 -3.72
C ALA A 62 -7.69 2.61 -5.21
N ARG A 63 -7.89 3.84 -5.70
CA ARG A 63 -7.60 4.21 -7.09
C ARG A 63 -6.13 3.99 -7.44
N LEU A 64 -5.22 4.37 -6.54
CA LEU A 64 -3.79 4.13 -6.73
C LEU A 64 -3.43 2.64 -6.75
N LEU A 65 -4.01 1.86 -5.83
CA LEU A 65 -3.81 0.40 -5.80
C LEU A 65 -4.31 -0.26 -7.08
N LEU A 66 -5.47 0.15 -7.59
CA LEU A 66 -6.05 -0.39 -8.82
C LEU A 66 -5.26 0.02 -10.07
N LEU A 67 -4.76 1.26 -10.12
CA LEU A 67 -3.87 1.70 -11.20
C LEU A 67 -2.60 0.85 -11.27
N TYR A 68 -2.03 0.46 -10.14
CA TYR A 68 -0.89 -0.47 -10.14
C TYR A 68 -1.22 -1.76 -10.91
N TYR A 69 -2.39 -2.34 -10.67
CA TYR A 69 -2.83 -3.56 -11.36
C TYR A 69 -3.17 -3.34 -12.84
N ASP A 70 -3.69 -2.17 -13.21
CA ASP A 70 -3.83 -1.79 -14.63
C ASP A 70 -2.49 -1.76 -15.34
N LEU A 71 -1.44 -1.32 -14.64
CA LEU A 71 -0.10 -1.25 -15.20
C LEU A 71 0.55 -2.63 -15.27
N VAL A 72 0.42 -3.50 -14.26
CA VAL A 72 1.12 -4.79 -14.26
C VAL A 72 0.37 -5.91 -15.01
N PHE A 73 -0.96 -5.89 -14.99
CA PHE A 73 -1.78 -6.95 -15.60
C PHE A 73 -2.54 -6.49 -16.84
N GLY A 74 -2.52 -5.20 -17.17
CA GLY A 74 -3.27 -4.66 -18.31
C GLY A 74 -4.78 -4.65 -18.08
N THR A 75 -5.22 -4.58 -16.83
CA THR A 75 -6.63 -4.28 -16.49
C THR A 75 -6.97 -2.83 -16.83
N SER A 76 -8.26 -2.51 -16.80
CA SER A 76 -8.81 -1.17 -17.08
C SER A 76 -9.66 -0.64 -15.93
N PHE A 77 -9.23 -0.84 -14.68
CA PHE A 77 -9.95 -0.35 -13.51
C PHE A 77 -9.95 1.18 -13.43
N VAL A 78 -8.87 1.85 -13.82
CA VAL A 78 -8.66 3.28 -13.55
C VAL A 78 -8.18 4.03 -14.79
N ARG A 79 -7.31 3.42 -15.60
CA ARG A 79 -6.60 4.13 -16.68
C ARG A 79 -7.50 4.77 -17.74
N GLU A 80 -8.64 4.17 -18.02
CA GLU A 80 -9.55 4.65 -19.07
C GLU A 80 -10.34 5.89 -18.62
N ASP A 81 -10.77 5.93 -17.35
CA ASP A 81 -11.51 7.05 -16.79
C ASP A 81 -11.21 7.22 -15.28
N PRO A 82 -10.10 7.91 -14.93
CA PRO A 82 -9.67 8.04 -13.54
C PRO A 82 -10.58 8.95 -12.70
N GLU A 83 -11.38 9.82 -13.33
CA GLU A 83 -12.35 10.70 -12.68
C GLU A 83 -13.63 9.94 -12.33
N PHE A 84 -14.14 9.12 -13.26
CA PHE A 84 -15.24 8.21 -12.97
C PHE A 84 -14.85 7.20 -11.88
N ALA A 85 -13.65 6.61 -11.98
CA ALA A 85 -13.17 5.63 -11.00
C ALA A 85 -13.18 6.18 -9.57
N ILE A 86 -12.64 7.39 -9.34
CA ILE A 86 -12.60 7.98 -8.00
C ILE A 86 -14.01 8.34 -7.49
N SER A 87 -14.89 8.84 -8.37
CA SER A 87 -16.27 9.17 -8.04
C SER A 87 -17.06 7.93 -7.62
N GLU A 88 -16.91 6.83 -8.37
CA GLU A 88 -17.60 5.59 -8.05
C GLU A 88 -17.02 4.90 -6.82
N LEU A 89 -15.69 4.87 -6.65
CA LEU A 89 -15.06 4.36 -5.42
C LEU A 89 -15.54 5.15 -4.19
N HIS A 90 -15.62 6.48 -4.28
CA HIS A 90 -16.16 7.33 -3.21
C HIS A 90 -17.58 6.90 -2.82
N ARG A 91 -18.46 6.70 -3.81
CA ARG A 91 -19.84 6.25 -3.62
C ARG A 91 -19.92 4.84 -3.02
N LEU A 92 -19.21 3.88 -3.60
CA LEU A 92 -19.24 2.46 -3.19
C LEU A 92 -18.65 2.25 -1.80
N MET A 93 -17.65 3.04 -1.42
CA MET A 93 -17.07 3.00 -0.07
C MET A 93 -17.90 3.78 0.96
N GLY A 94 -18.99 4.43 0.55
CA GLY A 94 -19.83 5.24 1.45
C GLY A 94 -19.03 6.34 2.14
N THR A 95 -18.11 6.98 1.42
CA THR A 95 -17.25 8.02 1.98
C THR A 95 -18.09 9.26 2.31
N LEU A 96 -17.95 9.76 3.53
CA LEU A 96 -18.71 10.90 4.03
C LEU A 96 -17.82 12.14 4.10
N THR A 97 -18.39 13.31 3.86
CA THR A 97 -17.71 14.57 4.14
C THR A 97 -17.87 14.91 5.62
N VAL A 98 -16.75 15.11 6.31
CA VAL A 98 -16.70 15.59 7.70
C VAL A 98 -15.88 16.87 7.79
N GLU A 99 -16.14 17.69 8.80
CA GLU A 99 -15.37 18.89 9.04
C GLU A 99 -14.45 18.69 10.26
N TRP A 100 -13.15 18.87 10.07
CA TRP A 100 -12.15 18.76 11.13
C TRP A 100 -11.29 20.01 11.16
N LYS A 101 -11.28 20.72 12.29
CA LYS A 101 -10.53 21.98 12.47
C LYS A 101 -10.81 23.01 11.35
N GLY A 102 -12.07 23.09 10.87
CA GLY A 102 -12.49 24.02 9.82
C GLY A 102 -12.21 23.58 8.38
N VAL A 103 -11.71 22.34 8.19
CA VAL A 103 -11.37 21.80 6.86
C VAL A 103 -12.26 20.59 6.56
N LYS A 104 -12.89 20.58 5.38
CA LYS A 104 -13.66 19.43 4.87
C LYS A 104 -12.72 18.29 4.51
N GLN A 105 -13.05 17.08 4.96
CA GLN A 105 -12.30 15.85 4.70
C GLN A 105 -13.25 14.73 4.31
N GLY A 106 -12.77 13.80 3.47
CA GLY A 106 -13.50 12.58 3.15
C GLY A 106 -13.13 11.47 4.14
N LEU A 107 -14.11 11.02 4.92
CA LEU A 107 -13.97 9.94 5.89
C LEU A 107 -14.53 8.63 5.32
N THR A 108 -13.69 7.61 5.29
CA THR A 108 -14.07 6.25 4.89
C THR A 108 -13.83 5.29 6.05
N TRP A 109 -14.82 4.49 6.40
CA TRP A 109 -14.66 3.47 7.43
C TRP A 109 -13.92 2.23 6.89
N PRO A 110 -13.07 1.55 7.69
CA PRO A 110 -12.27 0.41 7.20
C PRO A 110 -13.08 -0.73 6.59
N TRP A 111 -14.24 -1.05 7.16
CA TRP A 111 -15.13 -2.10 6.62
C TRP A 111 -15.80 -1.66 5.30
N ALA A 112 -16.17 -0.38 5.19
CA ALA A 112 -16.80 0.19 4.01
C ALA A 112 -15.78 0.33 2.86
N PHE A 113 -14.54 0.69 3.17
CA PHE A 113 -13.42 0.66 2.22
C PHE A 113 -13.29 -0.73 1.58
N ARG A 114 -13.21 -1.79 2.39
CA ARG A 114 -13.06 -3.17 1.89
C ARG A 114 -14.25 -3.60 1.02
N ALA A 115 -15.46 -3.33 1.49
CA ALA A 115 -16.68 -3.69 0.76
C ALA A 115 -16.78 -2.92 -0.58
N GLY A 116 -16.51 -1.62 -0.55
CA GLY A 116 -16.55 -0.76 -1.74
C GLY A 116 -15.46 -1.11 -2.76
N LEU A 117 -14.22 -1.39 -2.31
CA LEU A 117 -13.14 -1.85 -3.18
C LEU A 117 -13.51 -3.15 -3.89
N ARG A 118 -14.06 -4.11 -3.15
CA ARG A 118 -14.55 -5.38 -3.72
C ARG A 118 -15.65 -5.15 -4.75
N ALA A 119 -16.67 -4.37 -4.39
CA ALA A 119 -17.80 -4.08 -5.27
C ALA A 119 -17.36 -3.39 -6.57
N TYR A 120 -16.38 -2.49 -6.49
CA TYR A 120 -15.81 -1.82 -7.66
C TYR A 120 -15.14 -2.83 -8.60
N ILE A 121 -14.27 -3.68 -8.06
CA ILE A 121 -13.55 -4.69 -8.85
C ILE A 121 -14.53 -5.66 -9.53
N GLU A 122 -15.54 -6.14 -8.79
CA GLU A 122 -16.56 -7.06 -9.32
C GLU A 122 -17.43 -6.43 -10.41
N ALA A 123 -17.64 -5.10 -10.38
CA ALA A 123 -18.39 -4.38 -11.41
C ALA A 123 -17.58 -4.12 -12.69
N HIS A 124 -16.26 -3.97 -12.57
CA HIS A 124 -15.37 -3.51 -13.65
C HIS A 124 -14.42 -4.58 -14.16
N SER A 125 -14.53 -5.82 -13.68
CA SER A 125 -13.62 -6.89 -14.07
C SER A 125 -14.22 -8.28 -13.89
N ASN A 126 -13.87 -9.16 -14.83
CA ASN A 126 -14.14 -10.60 -14.73
C ASN A 126 -12.98 -11.37 -14.08
N PHE A 127 -11.90 -10.69 -13.66
CA PHE A 127 -10.79 -11.35 -13.00
C PHE A 127 -11.25 -11.85 -11.62
N PRO A 128 -10.92 -13.11 -11.24
CA PRO A 128 -11.10 -13.53 -9.86
C PRO A 128 -10.16 -12.68 -8.99
N VAL A 129 -10.72 -11.94 -8.04
CA VAL A 129 -9.94 -11.13 -7.10
C VAL A 129 -10.33 -11.44 -5.67
N ARG A 130 -9.33 -11.57 -4.80
CA ARG A 130 -9.52 -11.71 -3.36
C ARG A 130 -9.00 -10.46 -2.66
N VAL A 131 -9.86 -9.84 -1.85
CA VAL A 131 -9.49 -8.72 -0.99
C VAL A 131 -9.10 -9.27 0.38
N HIS A 132 -7.82 -9.15 0.72
CA HIS A 132 -7.29 -9.59 1.99
C HIS A 132 -7.12 -8.43 2.96
N SER A 133 -7.10 -8.73 4.26
CA SER A 133 -6.80 -7.74 5.28
C SER A 133 -6.03 -8.35 6.44
N PHE A 134 -5.17 -7.56 7.07
CA PHE A 134 -4.45 -7.94 8.28
C PHE A 134 -4.35 -6.77 9.25
N THR A 135 -4.65 -7.02 10.52
CA THR A 135 -4.51 -6.08 11.64
C THR A 135 -3.66 -6.74 12.70
N GLY A 136 -2.65 -6.04 13.22
CA GLY A 136 -1.71 -6.59 14.19
C GLY A 136 -0.82 -5.53 14.81
N GLY A 137 0.23 -5.96 15.49
CA GLY A 137 1.25 -5.05 16.03
C GLY A 137 2.07 -4.37 14.92
N LEU A 138 2.77 -3.28 15.26
CA LEU A 138 3.62 -2.54 14.32
C LEU A 138 4.60 -3.46 13.58
N GLY A 139 5.38 -4.27 14.32
CA GLY A 139 6.34 -5.19 13.70
C GLY A 139 5.69 -6.22 12.77
N GLU A 140 4.54 -6.78 13.16
CA GLU A 140 3.83 -7.77 12.34
C GLU A 140 3.32 -7.15 11.04
N VAL A 141 2.73 -5.95 11.12
CA VAL A 141 2.26 -5.21 9.95
C VAL A 141 3.44 -4.80 9.07
N PHE A 142 4.54 -4.30 9.65
CA PHE A 142 5.74 -3.92 8.91
C PHE A 142 6.29 -5.10 8.10
N PHE A 143 6.60 -6.23 8.73
CA PHE A 143 7.17 -7.39 8.03
C PHE A 143 6.19 -8.00 7.03
N ARG A 144 4.87 -7.91 7.29
CA ARG A 144 3.86 -8.34 6.31
C ARG A 144 3.88 -7.44 5.07
N ALA A 145 3.95 -6.12 5.23
CA ALA A 145 4.04 -5.18 4.11
C ALA A 145 5.32 -5.38 3.30
N VAL A 146 6.47 -5.56 3.97
CA VAL A 146 7.76 -5.88 3.32
C VAL A 146 7.65 -7.13 2.47
N ARG A 147 7.11 -8.22 3.03
CA ARG A 147 6.94 -9.48 2.29
C ARG A 147 6.04 -9.31 1.07
N LEU A 148 4.91 -8.62 1.22
CA LEU A 148 4.00 -8.35 0.11
C LEU A 148 4.72 -7.59 -1.01
N LEU A 149 5.48 -6.53 -0.69
CA LEU A 149 6.26 -5.78 -1.67
C LEU A 149 7.36 -6.62 -2.35
N GLN A 150 8.05 -7.46 -1.59
CA GLN A 150 9.04 -8.40 -2.12
C GLN A 150 8.44 -9.38 -3.13
N GLU A 151 7.17 -9.76 -2.93
CA GLU A 151 6.35 -10.57 -3.84
C GLU A 151 5.67 -9.73 -4.95
N GLY A 152 5.99 -8.43 -5.07
CA GLY A 152 5.41 -7.53 -6.06
C GLY A 152 3.98 -7.06 -5.74
N THR A 153 3.49 -7.27 -4.52
CA THR A 153 2.12 -6.95 -4.13
C THR A 153 2.10 -5.69 -3.25
N PRO A 154 1.76 -4.49 -3.78
CA PRO A 154 1.53 -3.34 -2.93
C PRO A 154 0.26 -3.52 -2.08
N ALA A 155 0.21 -2.82 -0.96
CA ALA A 155 -0.91 -2.87 -0.03
C ALA A 155 -1.33 -1.46 0.37
N VAL A 156 -2.60 -1.27 0.70
CA VAL A 156 -3.09 -0.07 1.37
C VAL A 156 -2.85 -0.23 2.86
N LEU A 157 -2.09 0.70 3.44
CA LEU A 157 -1.90 0.85 4.87
C LEU A 157 -2.97 1.77 5.43
N LEU A 158 -3.64 1.29 6.48
CA LEU A 158 -4.54 2.05 7.32
C LEU A 158 -3.80 2.35 8.61
N PHE A 159 -3.74 3.63 9.00
CA PHE A 159 -3.03 4.06 10.20
C PHE A 159 -3.62 5.36 10.75
N ASP A 160 -3.24 5.74 11.96
CA ASP A 160 -3.54 7.06 12.50
C ASP A 160 -2.50 8.09 12.01
N TRP A 161 -2.95 9.07 11.22
CA TRP A 161 -2.05 10.07 10.62
C TRP A 161 -1.44 11.00 11.67
N GLN A 162 -2.23 11.41 12.67
CA GLN A 162 -1.82 12.45 13.64
C GLN A 162 -1.56 11.87 15.04
N GLY A 163 -1.93 10.60 15.30
CA GLY A 163 -1.92 10.03 16.65
C GLY A 163 -3.00 10.60 17.57
N GLU A 164 -4.01 11.24 16.98
CA GLU A 164 -5.17 11.85 17.66
C GLU A 164 -6.49 11.16 17.26
N GLY A 165 -6.44 10.16 16.38
CA GLY A 165 -7.59 9.47 15.78
C GLY A 165 -8.31 8.49 16.69
N GLY A 166 -7.74 8.16 17.84
CA GLY A 166 -8.35 7.26 18.82
C GLY A 166 -8.20 5.78 18.46
N ILE A 167 -9.29 5.02 18.50
CA ILE A 167 -9.25 3.54 18.36
C ILE A 167 -9.36 3.03 16.92
N PHE A 168 -9.55 3.91 15.93
CA PHE A 168 -9.69 3.55 14.52
C PHE A 168 -8.65 4.28 13.67
N PRO A 169 -8.09 3.61 12.63
CA PRO A 169 -7.18 4.29 11.72
C PRO A 169 -7.94 5.38 10.96
N THR A 170 -7.30 6.54 10.80
CA THR A 170 -7.92 7.75 10.25
C THR A 170 -7.47 8.03 8.82
N HIS A 171 -6.46 7.31 8.34
CA HIS A 171 -5.84 7.58 7.05
C HIS A 171 -5.49 6.31 6.28
N TYR A 172 -5.46 6.45 4.95
CA TYR A 172 -5.21 5.40 3.99
C TYR A 172 -4.10 5.86 3.04
N ALA A 173 -3.06 5.05 2.88
CA ALA A 173 -1.99 5.30 1.91
C ALA A 173 -1.53 3.99 1.27
N VAL A 174 -1.00 4.02 0.05
CA VAL A 174 -0.46 2.83 -0.59
C VAL A 174 1.00 2.66 -0.18
N VAL A 175 1.37 1.51 0.38
CA VAL A 175 2.76 1.15 0.62
C VAL A 175 3.41 0.85 -0.72
N VAL A 176 4.43 1.64 -1.06
CA VAL A 176 5.19 1.52 -2.31
C VAL A 176 6.63 1.14 -2.07
N GLY A 177 7.13 1.16 -0.84
CA GLY A 177 8.51 0.77 -0.54
C GLY A 177 8.77 0.51 0.93
N TYR A 178 10.01 0.14 1.24
CA TYR A 178 10.47 -0.10 2.60
C TYR A 178 11.97 0.17 2.77
N ASP A 179 12.38 0.41 4.01
CA ASP A 179 13.76 0.41 4.49
C ASP A 179 13.86 -0.46 5.76
N LEU A 180 14.51 -1.64 5.62
CA LEU A 180 14.69 -2.59 6.73
C LEU A 180 15.64 -2.08 7.81
N SER A 181 16.60 -1.22 7.49
CA SER A 181 17.59 -0.68 8.44
C SER A 181 16.93 0.18 9.51
N SER A 182 15.87 0.89 9.11
CA SER A 182 15.25 1.97 9.87
C SER A 182 13.84 1.64 10.34
N ASP A 183 13.32 0.45 9.97
CA ASP A 183 11.93 0.03 10.18
C ASP A 183 10.93 1.06 9.61
N GLU A 184 11.15 1.46 8.36
CA GLU A 184 10.34 2.49 7.68
C GLU A 184 9.62 1.92 6.45
N LEU A 185 8.37 2.31 6.27
CA LEU A 185 7.65 2.11 5.01
C LEU A 185 7.65 3.40 4.20
N VAL A 186 7.81 3.26 2.88
CA VAL A 186 7.54 4.34 1.93
C VAL A 186 6.10 4.24 1.50
N VAL A 187 5.33 5.31 1.69
CA VAL A 187 3.92 5.39 1.33
C VAL A 187 3.65 6.48 0.31
N ASN A 188 2.74 6.19 -0.62
CA ASN A 188 2.10 7.17 -1.48
C ASN A 188 0.73 7.53 -0.88
N PRO A 189 0.55 8.74 -0.31
CA PRO A 189 -0.72 9.15 0.28
C PRO A 189 -1.73 9.66 -0.75
N GLY A 190 -1.36 9.74 -2.04
CA GLY A 190 -2.20 10.22 -3.14
C GLY A 190 -2.37 11.73 -3.24
N TRP A 191 -1.84 12.50 -2.29
CA TRP A 191 -2.08 13.94 -2.16
C TRP A 191 -1.16 14.85 -3.00
N GLY A 192 -0.73 14.41 -4.19
CA GLY A 192 -0.06 15.27 -5.17
C GLY A 192 1.34 15.76 -4.78
N TYR A 193 1.88 15.29 -3.65
CA TYR A 193 3.24 15.53 -3.21
C TYR A 193 4.05 14.22 -3.16
N GLU A 194 5.35 14.37 -2.91
CA GLU A 194 6.36 13.29 -2.88
C GLU A 194 6.01 12.16 -1.89
N PHE A 195 6.53 10.96 -2.14
CA PHE A 195 6.38 9.82 -1.24
C PHE A 195 6.84 10.14 0.19
N GLN A 196 6.25 9.47 1.17
CA GLN A 196 6.57 9.69 2.57
C GLN A 196 7.22 8.49 3.23
N LEU A 197 8.18 8.75 4.11
CA LEU A 197 8.76 7.79 5.04
C LEU A 197 7.97 7.77 6.34
N LEU A 198 7.38 6.61 6.62
CA LEU A 198 6.59 6.34 7.81
C LEU A 198 7.35 5.36 8.71
N SER A 199 7.76 5.82 9.90
CA SER A 199 8.49 4.98 10.85
C SER A 199 7.56 4.09 11.65
N PHE A 200 7.80 2.78 11.58
CA PHE A 200 7.12 1.77 12.40
C PHE A 200 7.69 1.63 13.81
N ARG A 201 8.64 2.50 14.18
CA ARG A 201 9.07 2.71 15.57
C ARG A 201 8.16 3.71 16.30
N ASP A 202 7.40 4.52 15.57
CA ASP A 202 6.49 5.51 16.15
C ASP A 202 5.14 4.89 16.50
N ARG A 203 4.79 4.86 17.78
CA ARG A 203 3.52 4.28 18.24
C ARG A 203 2.30 5.16 17.96
N ARG A 204 2.49 6.43 17.59
CA ARG A 204 1.39 7.36 17.28
C ARG A 204 0.62 6.96 16.02
N ILE A 205 1.21 6.11 15.17
CA ILE A 205 0.54 5.66 13.94
C ILE A 205 -0.48 4.53 14.21
N LEU A 206 -0.53 4.01 15.43
CA LEU A 206 -1.49 2.98 15.81
C LEU A 206 -2.91 3.55 15.90
N PRO A 207 -3.94 2.74 15.57
CA PRO A 207 -3.87 1.35 15.11
C PRO A 207 -3.42 1.23 13.65
N VAL A 208 -2.74 0.13 13.29
CA VAL A 208 -2.31 -0.14 11.90
C VAL A 208 -2.99 -1.37 11.30
N SER A 209 -3.26 -1.34 10.01
CA SER A 209 -3.80 -2.48 9.24
C SER A 209 -3.38 -2.43 7.78
N LEU A 210 -3.34 -3.58 7.12
CA LEU A 210 -3.08 -3.71 5.68
C LEU A 210 -4.30 -4.25 4.96
N ILE A 211 -4.50 -3.79 3.74
CA ILE A 211 -5.44 -4.35 2.78
C ILE A 211 -4.72 -4.52 1.44
N TRP A 212 -4.82 -5.69 0.83
CA TRP A 212 -4.20 -5.95 -0.47
C TRP A 212 -5.10 -6.84 -1.33
N LEU A 213 -4.79 -6.88 -2.62
CA LEU A 213 -5.49 -7.71 -3.60
C LEU A 213 -4.62 -8.91 -3.98
N GLU A 214 -5.25 -10.06 -4.13
CA GLU A 214 -4.66 -11.24 -4.75
C GLU A 214 -5.47 -11.55 -6.02
N PHE A 215 -4.76 -11.76 -7.12
CA PHE A 215 -5.33 -12.18 -8.42
C PHE A 215 -4.89 -13.62 -8.70
N PRO A 216 -5.68 -14.65 -8.32
CA PRO A 216 -5.26 -16.04 -8.45
C PRO A 216 -4.87 -16.40 -9.89
N GLY A 217 -3.71 -17.00 -10.06
CA GLY A 217 -3.17 -17.39 -11.37
C GLY A 217 -2.53 -16.26 -12.18
N GLN A 218 -2.49 -15.03 -11.64
CA GLN A 218 -1.67 -13.94 -12.20
C GLN A 218 -0.33 -13.88 -11.47
N GLU A 219 0.74 -13.78 -12.23
CA GLU A 219 2.10 -13.61 -11.71
C GLU A 219 2.68 -12.30 -12.23
N ILE A 220 3.29 -11.53 -11.33
CA ILE A 220 4.06 -10.34 -11.71
C ILE A 220 5.44 -10.84 -12.11
N ARG A 221 5.82 -10.58 -13.36
CA ARG A 221 7.13 -10.98 -13.91
C ARG A 221 7.93 -9.75 -14.28
N PRO A 222 8.69 -9.16 -13.33
CA PRO A 222 9.52 -8.02 -13.61
C PRO A 222 10.58 -8.36 -14.66
N ARG A 223 10.92 -7.41 -15.54
CA ARG A 223 11.98 -7.56 -16.54
C ARG A 223 13.19 -6.72 -16.14
N PRO A 224 14.42 -7.26 -16.17
CA PRO A 224 15.61 -6.47 -15.88
C PRO A 224 15.79 -5.34 -16.90
N VAL A 225 16.22 -4.16 -16.43
CA VAL A 225 16.54 -3.01 -17.28
C VAL A 225 18.05 -2.86 -17.40
N SER A 226 18.53 -2.55 -18.61
CA SER A 226 19.93 -2.20 -18.89
C SER A 226 20.11 -0.69 -18.80
N SER A 227 20.84 -0.23 -17.78
CA SER A 227 21.59 1.05 -17.76
C SER A 227 20.86 2.31 -18.27
N GLU A 228 19.62 2.55 -17.87
CA GLU A 228 19.01 3.88 -18.00
C GLU A 228 19.43 4.78 -16.82
N ALA A 229 19.38 6.10 -17.03
CA ALA A 229 19.59 7.07 -15.96
C ALA A 229 18.58 6.81 -14.84
N LEU A 230 19.09 6.56 -13.64
CA LEU A 230 18.29 6.14 -12.50
C LEU A 230 17.37 7.29 -12.06
N PRO A 231 16.05 7.06 -11.87
CA PRO A 231 15.19 8.07 -11.27
C PRO A 231 15.60 8.28 -9.80
N ARG A 232 15.92 9.52 -9.43
CA ARG A 232 16.18 9.86 -8.01
C ARG A 232 14.86 9.88 -7.25
N ALA A 233 14.76 9.07 -6.21
CA ALA A 233 13.62 9.08 -5.30
C ALA A 233 13.82 10.13 -4.20
N VAL A 234 12.96 11.15 -4.21
CA VAL A 234 12.87 12.18 -3.17
C VAL A 234 11.73 11.79 -2.24
N LEU A 235 12.04 11.59 -0.97
CA LEU A 235 11.07 11.21 0.07
C LEU A 235 10.97 12.31 1.13
N ARG A 236 9.83 12.41 1.81
CA ARG A 236 9.65 13.30 2.97
C ARG A 236 9.35 12.51 4.22
N LYS A 237 9.78 13.00 5.38
CA LYS A 237 9.37 12.37 6.64
C LYS A 237 7.90 12.67 6.93
N HIS A 238 7.15 11.66 7.39
CA HIS A 238 5.72 11.76 7.70
C HIS A 238 5.34 12.97 8.57
N PHE A 239 6.05 13.20 9.68
CA PHE A 239 5.77 14.32 10.59
C PHE A 239 6.49 15.63 10.25
N SER A 240 7.24 15.69 9.15
CA SER A 240 8.01 16.88 8.76
C SER A 240 8.07 17.01 7.25
N LEU A 241 7.13 17.77 6.69
CA LEU A 241 7.10 18.05 5.25
C LEU A 241 8.31 18.87 4.78
N GLN A 242 9.14 19.42 5.66
CA GLN A 242 10.34 20.16 5.28
C GLN A 242 11.59 19.26 5.23
N GLU A 243 11.57 18.11 5.92
CA GLU A 243 12.68 17.16 5.93
C GLU A 243 12.59 16.23 4.72
N ILE A 244 13.55 16.40 3.81
CA ILE A 244 13.71 15.58 2.62
C ILE A 244 14.77 14.51 2.88
N VAL A 245 14.47 13.28 2.52
CA VAL A 245 15.40 12.16 2.47
C VAL A 245 15.60 11.79 1.00
N LEU A 246 16.85 11.86 0.55
CA LEU A 246 17.24 11.35 -0.75
C LEU A 246 17.67 9.90 -0.59
N TRP A 247 17.01 9.01 -1.29
CA TRP A 247 17.48 7.63 -1.37
C TRP A 247 18.65 7.52 -2.37
N SER A 248 19.57 6.61 -2.06
CA SER A 248 20.75 6.33 -2.87
C SER A 248 20.38 5.81 -4.26
N ASP A 249 21.37 5.75 -5.15
CA ASP A 249 21.19 5.17 -6.48
C ASP A 249 20.89 3.66 -6.35
N PRO A 250 19.78 3.15 -6.94
CA PRO A 250 19.45 1.73 -6.85
C PRO A 250 20.50 0.87 -7.55
N PHE A 251 20.92 -0.23 -6.89
CA PHE A 251 21.85 -1.19 -7.49
C PHE A 251 21.18 -2.11 -8.52
N ARG A 252 19.84 -2.17 -8.51
CA ARG A 252 19.05 -2.93 -9.48
C ARG A 252 17.72 -2.23 -9.77
N ILE A 253 17.37 -2.14 -11.05
CA ILE A 253 16.06 -1.68 -11.52
C ILE A 253 15.39 -2.81 -12.32
N LEU A 254 14.15 -3.10 -11.97
CA LEU A 254 13.28 -4.00 -12.71
C LEU A 254 12.08 -3.24 -13.26
N TYR A 255 11.72 -3.51 -14.50
CA TYR A 255 10.54 -2.99 -15.15
C TYR A 255 9.32 -3.83 -14.80
N LEU A 256 8.26 -3.16 -14.36
CA LEU A 256 6.93 -3.76 -14.24
C LEU A 256 6.08 -3.41 -15.47
N ASN A 257 6.18 -2.16 -15.97
CA ASN A 257 5.59 -1.67 -17.22
C ASN A 257 6.28 -0.35 -17.64
N ARG A 258 5.83 0.29 -18.75
CA ARG A 258 6.44 1.44 -19.43
C ARG A 258 7.05 2.49 -18.53
N ASP A 259 6.26 2.87 -17.54
CA ASP A 259 6.53 3.96 -16.63
C ASP A 259 6.55 3.48 -15.17
N LEU A 260 6.55 2.16 -14.92
CA LEU A 260 6.47 1.55 -13.59
C LEU A 260 7.70 0.68 -13.32
N PHE A 261 8.45 1.03 -12.28
CA PHE A 261 9.75 0.46 -11.95
C PHE A 261 9.77 -0.08 -10.52
N LEU A 262 10.49 -1.17 -10.30
CA LEU A 262 10.91 -1.63 -8.99
C LEU A 262 12.41 -1.33 -8.85
N LEU A 263 12.72 -0.47 -7.88
CA LEU A 263 14.05 -0.05 -7.51
C LEU A 263 14.48 -0.84 -6.28
N ALA A 264 15.60 -1.55 -6.36
CA ALA A 264 16.23 -2.23 -5.25
C ALA A 264 17.50 -1.46 -4.85
N LEU A 265 17.60 -1.13 -3.56
CA LEU A 265 18.69 -0.34 -3.00
C LEU A 265 19.38 -1.10 -1.86
N GLU A 266 20.63 -0.72 -1.62
CA GLU A 266 21.41 -1.18 -0.46
C GLU A 266 20.82 -0.67 0.85
#